data_AF-A0A7S2AEU8-F1
#
_entry.id   AF-A0A7S2AEU8-F1
#
_cell.length_a   1.000
_cell.length_b   1.000
_cell.length_c   1.000
_cell.angle_alpha   90.00
_cell.angle_beta   90.00
_cell.angle_gamma   90.00
#
_symmetry.space_group_name_H-M   'P 1'
#
loop_
_entity.id
_entity.type
_entity.pdbx_description
1 polymer ?
#
loop_
_entity_poly.entity_id
_entity_poly.type
_entity_poly.pdbx_seq_one_letter_code
_entity_poly.pdbx_strand_id
1 'polypeptide(L)'
;MALSAQRRWAAKGSAPEQAGAAAGGATGDDNQRWQNYADPLRWAFLPEGGPYAANVEHTETFESDLCSLKVLALHRPTHEPWREKNGQYPYAWHLEGRKRLWEIRLQLRFKEVPKTKVYFGITLGGYVPVSGVARQVQKALLRACRSIVGDIYHSVGDDPARTQGEAEPPTFVMPIWAFDQFIVSDPGEEPHLWGSLEGLGMRRTDGIG
;
A
#
# COMPACT_ATOMS: atom_id res chain seq x y z
N MET A 1 -28.51 32.64 -8.90
CA MET A 1 -27.47 32.93 -7.89
C MET A 1 -26.39 31.87 -8.04
N ALA A 2 -25.37 32.19 -8.84
CA ALA A 2 -24.21 31.35 -9.08
C ALA A 2 -23.08 31.83 -8.14
N LEU A 3 -22.47 30.92 -7.40
CA LEU A 3 -21.22 31.17 -6.68
C LEU A 3 -20.17 30.19 -7.19
N SER A 4 -19.44 30.69 -8.17
CA SER A 4 -18.14 30.21 -8.62
C SER A 4 -17.11 30.36 -7.50
N ALA A 5 -16.42 29.28 -7.15
CA ALA A 5 -15.20 29.34 -6.35
C ALA A 5 -14.14 28.43 -6.99
N GLN A 6 -13.63 28.84 -8.15
CA GLN A 6 -12.34 28.38 -8.66
C GLN A 6 -11.25 28.94 -7.74
N ARG A 7 -10.67 28.09 -6.88
CA ARG A 7 -9.41 28.39 -6.22
C ARG A 7 -8.27 27.91 -7.11
N ARG A 8 -7.54 28.87 -7.68
CA ARG A 8 -6.23 28.70 -8.30
C ARG A 8 -5.26 28.16 -7.25
N TRP A 9 -4.69 26.98 -7.49
CA TRP A 9 -3.42 26.59 -6.86
C TRP A 9 -2.30 26.95 -7.83
N ALA A 10 -1.55 27.98 -7.49
CA ALA A 10 -0.31 28.32 -8.16
C ALA A 10 0.79 27.45 -7.55
N ALA A 11 1.20 26.40 -8.27
CA ALA A 11 2.42 25.68 -7.98
C ALA A 11 3.61 26.60 -8.36
N LYS A 12 4.18 27.28 -7.36
CA LYS A 12 5.56 27.76 -7.40
C LYS A 12 6.36 26.95 -6.40
N GLY A 13 6.76 25.76 -6.85
CA GLY A 13 7.81 24.96 -6.23
C GLY A 13 8.70 24.48 -7.37
N SER A 14 9.81 25.19 -7.57
CA SER A 14 10.92 24.71 -8.38
C SER A 14 11.30 23.31 -7.90
N ALA A 15 11.33 22.35 -8.83
CA ALA A 15 11.81 21.01 -8.57
C ALA A 15 13.17 21.08 -7.87
N PRO A 16 13.40 20.32 -6.78
CA PRO A 16 14.76 20.08 -6.36
C PRO A 16 15.46 19.36 -7.51
N GLU A 17 16.44 20.07 -8.05
CA GLU A 17 17.56 19.58 -8.83
C GLU A 17 17.93 18.17 -8.35
N GLN A 18 18.00 17.24 -9.31
CA GLN A 18 18.46 15.86 -9.07
C GLN A 18 19.81 15.93 -8.36
N ALA A 19 19.79 15.79 -7.04
CA ALA A 19 21.00 15.60 -6.26
C ALA A 19 21.63 14.31 -6.77
N GLY A 20 22.78 14.47 -7.41
CA GLY A 20 23.48 13.42 -8.13
C GLY A 20 23.51 12.13 -7.34
N ALA A 21 23.01 11.07 -7.97
CA ALA A 21 23.40 9.72 -7.60
C ALA A 21 24.92 9.72 -7.55
N ALA A 22 25.47 9.48 -6.36
CA ALA A 22 26.87 9.12 -6.24
C ALA A 22 27.05 7.86 -7.08
N ALA A 23 27.62 8.02 -8.28
CA ALA A 23 28.06 6.94 -9.13
C ALA A 23 29.25 6.26 -8.43
N GLY A 24 28.95 5.44 -7.43
CA GLY A 24 29.81 4.31 -7.08
C GLY A 24 29.80 3.41 -8.31
N GLY A 25 30.96 3.26 -8.95
CA GLY A 25 31.09 2.50 -10.19
C GLY A 25 30.53 1.09 -10.01
N ALA A 26 29.36 0.84 -10.61
CA ALA A 26 28.80 -0.48 -10.74
C ALA A 26 29.72 -1.28 -11.66
N THR A 27 30.62 -2.06 -11.06
CA THR A 27 31.26 -3.18 -11.75
C THR A 27 30.15 -4.10 -12.25
N GLY A 28 30.30 -4.67 -13.45
CA GLY A 28 29.26 -5.46 -14.13
C GLY A 28 28.68 -6.67 -13.37
N ASP A 29 29.21 -6.97 -12.17
CA ASP A 29 28.74 -7.96 -11.22
C ASP A 29 27.48 -7.52 -10.44
N ASP A 30 27.29 -6.20 -10.22
CA ASP A 30 26.15 -5.68 -9.45
C ASP A 30 24.82 -5.88 -10.17
N ASN A 31 24.80 -5.79 -11.50
CA ASN A 31 23.58 -6.02 -12.30
C ASN A 31 23.12 -7.49 -12.29
N GLN A 32 24.03 -8.46 -12.09
CA GLN A 32 23.64 -9.88 -11.96
C GLN A 32 23.03 -10.20 -10.59
N ARG A 33 23.42 -9.47 -9.53
CA ARG A 33 22.97 -9.75 -8.16
C ARG A 33 21.48 -9.46 -7.91
N TRP A 34 20.90 -8.57 -8.71
CA TRP A 34 19.48 -8.21 -8.69
C TRP A 34 18.58 -9.23 -9.41
N GLN A 35 19.12 -9.89 -10.44
CA GLN A 35 18.33 -10.75 -11.34
C GLN A 35 17.75 -11.99 -10.64
N ASN A 36 18.31 -12.38 -9.50
CA ASN A 36 17.87 -13.56 -8.74
C ASN A 36 17.09 -13.21 -7.46
N TYR A 37 16.78 -11.94 -7.20
CA TYR A 37 15.98 -11.59 -6.02
C TYR A 37 14.51 -11.95 -6.26
N ALA A 38 13.98 -12.86 -5.44
CA ALA A 38 12.58 -13.22 -5.42
C ALA A 38 12.03 -12.97 -4.01
N ASP A 39 11.39 -11.83 -3.80
CA ASP A 39 10.69 -11.54 -2.55
C ASP A 39 9.66 -12.66 -2.28
N PRO A 40 9.49 -13.17 -1.05
CA PRO A 40 8.50 -14.21 -0.74
C PRO A 40 7.08 -13.67 -0.55
N LEU A 41 6.89 -12.35 -0.40
CA LEU A 41 5.57 -11.75 -0.22
C LEU A 41 4.75 -11.90 -1.52
N ARG A 42 3.61 -12.58 -1.41
CA ARG A 42 2.66 -12.79 -2.50
C ARG A 42 1.33 -12.13 -2.19
N TRP A 43 0.67 -11.60 -3.21
CA TRP A 43 -0.65 -10.98 -3.11
C TRP A 43 -1.44 -11.26 -4.40
N ALA A 44 -2.77 -11.12 -4.38
CA ALA A 44 -3.62 -11.39 -5.54
C ALA A 44 -4.88 -10.51 -5.51
N PHE A 45 -5.48 -10.27 -6.68
CA PHE A 45 -6.85 -9.82 -6.77
C PHE A 45 -7.79 -11.02 -6.57
N LEU A 46 -8.93 -10.80 -5.92
CA LEU A 46 -9.95 -11.83 -5.69
C LEU A 46 -11.25 -11.44 -6.42
N PRO A 47 -12.02 -12.42 -6.95
CA PRO A 47 -11.71 -13.85 -6.99
C PRO A 47 -10.74 -14.23 -8.12
N GLU A 48 -10.49 -13.31 -9.05
CA GLU A 48 -9.72 -13.54 -10.27
C GLU A 48 -8.33 -12.93 -10.15
N GLY A 49 -7.28 -13.72 -10.39
CA GLY A 49 -5.89 -13.24 -10.39
C GLY A 49 -4.88 -14.35 -10.09
N GLY A 50 -3.67 -14.20 -10.65
CA GLY A 50 -2.52 -15.01 -10.26
C GLY A 50 -1.83 -14.44 -9.01
N PRO A 51 -0.95 -15.21 -8.36
CA PRO A 51 -0.11 -14.67 -7.31
C PRO A 51 0.88 -13.66 -7.89
N TYR A 52 0.79 -12.41 -7.47
CA TYR A 52 1.72 -11.33 -7.78
C TYR A 52 2.83 -11.26 -6.73
N ALA A 53 4.02 -10.83 -7.15
CA ALA A 53 5.14 -10.57 -6.25
C ALA A 53 5.13 -9.12 -5.75
N ALA A 54 5.68 -8.91 -4.56
CA ALA A 54 6.09 -7.58 -4.11
C ALA A 54 7.42 -7.19 -4.76
N ASN A 55 7.77 -5.90 -4.67
CA ASN A 55 9.06 -5.37 -5.10
C ASN A 55 9.37 -5.54 -6.61
N VAL A 56 8.34 -5.58 -7.44
CA VAL A 56 8.48 -5.59 -8.91
C VAL A 56 8.50 -4.16 -9.46
N GLU A 57 9.27 -3.90 -10.52
CA GLU A 57 9.40 -2.57 -11.14
C GLU A 57 8.27 -2.24 -12.13
N HIS A 58 7.11 -2.85 -11.95
CA HIS A 58 5.91 -2.58 -12.73
C HIS A 58 4.67 -2.63 -11.83
N THR A 59 3.57 -2.06 -12.30
CA THR A 59 2.30 -2.08 -11.57
C THR A 59 1.39 -3.16 -12.12
N GLU A 60 0.74 -3.89 -11.23
CA GLU A 60 -0.31 -4.83 -11.62
C GLU A 60 -1.62 -4.07 -11.78
N THR A 61 -2.35 -4.37 -12.86
CA THR A 61 -3.59 -3.69 -13.20
C THR A 61 -4.79 -4.60 -13.02
N PHE A 62 -5.86 -4.04 -12.48
CA PHE A 62 -7.15 -4.70 -12.32
C PHE A 62 -8.25 -3.81 -12.86
N GLU A 63 -9.21 -4.43 -13.54
CA GLU A 63 -10.35 -3.76 -14.14
C GLU A 63 -11.63 -4.44 -13.65
N SER A 64 -12.59 -3.63 -13.21
CA SER A 64 -13.93 -4.09 -12.82
C SER A 64 -14.99 -3.19 -13.42
N ASP A 65 -16.26 -3.53 -13.25
CA ASP A 65 -17.38 -2.67 -13.66
C ASP A 65 -17.40 -1.32 -12.92
N LEU A 66 -16.75 -1.21 -11.76
CA LEU A 66 -16.79 -0.04 -10.90
C LEU A 66 -15.57 0.88 -11.08
N CYS A 67 -14.40 0.32 -11.38
CA CYS A 67 -13.16 1.06 -11.41
C CYS A 67 -12.05 0.35 -12.19
N SER A 68 -11.04 1.14 -12.56
CA SER A 68 -9.70 0.68 -12.94
C SER A 68 -8.74 0.92 -11.78
N LEU A 69 -7.91 -0.07 -11.47
CA LEU A 69 -6.98 -0.05 -10.34
C LEU A 69 -5.57 -0.46 -10.80
N LYS A 70 -4.55 0.26 -10.31
CA LYS A 70 -3.16 -0.18 -10.34
C LYS A 70 -2.67 -0.36 -8.92
N VAL A 71 -1.93 -1.45 -8.68
CA VAL A 71 -1.39 -1.78 -7.36
C VAL A 71 0.10 -2.07 -7.47
N LEU A 72 0.84 -1.59 -6.48
CA LEU A 72 2.23 -1.92 -6.27
C LEU A 72 2.46 -2.21 -4.78
N ALA A 73 3.04 -3.37 -4.49
CA ALA A 73 3.42 -3.76 -3.14
C ALA A 73 4.94 -3.62 -2.96
N LEU A 74 5.35 -2.82 -1.97
CA LEU A 74 6.74 -2.62 -1.59
C LEU A 74 6.96 -3.27 -0.22
N HIS A 75 8.09 -3.92 -0.03
CA HIS A 75 8.39 -4.64 1.21
C HIS A 75 9.89 -4.64 1.51
N ARG A 76 10.27 -4.52 2.78
CA ARG A 76 11.66 -4.72 3.21
C ARG A 76 12.01 -6.21 3.16
N PRO A 77 13.23 -6.61 2.78
CA PRO A 77 13.62 -8.00 2.65
C PRO A 77 13.87 -8.64 4.02
N THR A 78 12.82 -8.77 4.84
CA THR A 78 12.89 -9.29 6.22
C THR A 78 13.38 -10.74 6.32
N HIS A 79 13.29 -11.48 5.22
CA HIS A 79 13.82 -12.85 5.07
C HIS A 79 15.32 -12.88 4.75
N GLU A 80 15.91 -11.78 4.28
CA GLU A 80 17.33 -11.65 3.96
C GLU A 80 17.91 -10.34 4.53
N PRO A 81 18.17 -10.26 5.85
CA PRO A 81 18.59 -9.02 6.52
C PRO A 81 19.87 -8.40 5.96
N TRP A 82 20.74 -9.20 5.33
CA TRP A 82 21.94 -8.68 4.69
C TRP A 82 21.63 -7.78 3.49
N ARG A 83 20.52 -8.01 2.75
CA ARG A 83 20.11 -7.13 1.64
C ARG A 83 19.69 -5.78 2.16
N GLU A 84 18.92 -5.78 3.25
CA GLU A 84 18.50 -4.57 3.94
C GLU A 84 19.69 -3.74 4.38
N LYS A 85 20.68 -4.37 5.04
CA LYS A 85 21.89 -3.67 5.51
C LYS A 85 22.70 -3.02 4.38
N ASN A 86 22.67 -3.60 3.18
CA ASN A 86 23.44 -3.12 2.03
C ASN A 86 22.60 -2.30 1.04
N GLY A 87 21.32 -2.04 1.32
CA GLY A 87 20.41 -1.38 0.38
C GLY A 87 20.14 -2.19 -0.90
N GLN A 88 20.36 -3.51 -0.87
CA GLN A 88 20.33 -4.40 -2.04
C GLN A 88 18.96 -5.07 -2.25
N TYR A 89 17.90 -4.27 -2.30
CA TYR A 89 16.53 -4.69 -2.64
C TYR A 89 15.77 -3.56 -3.38
N PRO A 90 14.77 -3.88 -4.22
CA PRO A 90 13.97 -2.86 -4.90
C PRO A 90 13.34 -1.89 -3.90
N TYR A 91 13.31 -0.60 -4.26
CA TYR A 91 12.81 0.47 -3.39
C TYR A 91 13.57 0.68 -2.08
N ALA A 92 14.82 0.21 -1.97
CA ALA A 92 15.69 0.55 -0.83
C ALA A 92 15.77 2.07 -0.62
N TRP A 93 15.92 2.84 -1.69
CA TRP A 93 15.91 4.32 -1.66
C TRP A 93 14.68 4.92 -0.95
N HIS A 94 13.55 4.21 -0.95
CA HIS A 94 12.30 4.65 -0.32
C HIS A 94 12.16 4.13 1.10
N LEU A 95 12.48 2.86 1.35
CA LEU A 95 12.21 2.18 2.62
C LEU A 95 13.38 2.21 3.62
N GLU A 96 14.62 2.47 3.15
CA GLU A 96 15.80 2.53 3.99
C GLU A 96 15.68 3.61 5.07
N GLY A 97 16.10 3.28 6.28
CA GLY A 97 16.02 4.15 7.45
C GLY A 97 14.61 4.38 8.00
N ARG A 98 13.54 3.99 7.29
CA ARG A 98 12.16 4.17 7.75
C ARG A 98 11.73 3.01 8.64
N LYS A 99 10.89 3.28 9.65
CA LYS A 99 10.29 2.24 10.50
C LYS A 99 9.28 1.34 9.78
N ARG A 100 8.78 1.77 8.62
CA ARG A 100 7.78 1.05 7.82
C ARG A 100 8.40 -0.19 7.17
N LEU A 101 7.77 -1.36 7.37
CA LEU A 101 8.21 -2.64 6.79
C LEU A 101 7.65 -2.90 5.38
N TRP A 102 6.46 -2.40 5.10
CA TRP A 102 5.78 -2.59 3.83
C TRP A 102 4.95 -1.36 3.47
N GLU A 103 4.70 -1.16 2.18
CA GLU A 103 3.85 -0.10 1.65
C GLU A 103 3.05 -0.65 0.47
N ILE A 104 1.73 -0.46 0.49
CA ILE A 104 0.89 -0.73 -0.68
C ILE A 104 0.53 0.61 -1.30
N ARG A 105 0.86 0.78 -2.58
CA ARG A 105 0.49 1.96 -3.37
C ARG A 105 -0.62 1.59 -4.32
N LEU A 106 -1.66 2.42 -4.34
CA LEU A 106 -2.86 2.22 -5.15
C LEU A 106 -3.09 3.46 -6.01
N GLN A 107 -3.33 3.25 -7.31
CA GLN A 107 -3.89 4.26 -8.21
C GLN A 107 -5.26 3.79 -8.65
N LEU A 108 -6.30 4.47 -8.18
CA LEU A 108 -7.69 4.08 -8.39
C LEU A 108 -8.41 5.15 -9.20
N ARG A 109 -9.11 4.73 -10.26
CA ARG A 109 -10.03 5.58 -11.01
C ARG A 109 -11.40 4.92 -11.07
N PHE A 110 -12.39 5.57 -10.47
CA PHE A 110 -13.78 5.13 -10.57
C PHE A 110 -14.35 5.43 -11.96
N LYS A 111 -15.15 4.52 -12.49
CA LYS A 111 -15.91 4.72 -13.73
C LYS A 111 -17.10 5.64 -13.52
N GLU A 112 -17.67 5.61 -12.33
CA GLU A 112 -18.73 6.50 -11.88
C GLU A 112 -18.37 7.13 -10.53
N VAL A 113 -18.83 8.35 -10.29
CA VAL A 113 -18.60 9.02 -9.00
C VAL A 113 -19.31 8.23 -7.89
N PRO A 114 -18.59 7.76 -6.85
CA PRO A 114 -19.22 7.07 -5.74
C PRO A 114 -20.26 7.96 -5.05
N LYS A 115 -21.49 7.44 -4.91
CA LYS A 115 -22.60 8.17 -4.26
C LYS A 115 -22.61 8.00 -2.73
N THR A 116 -21.80 7.09 -2.22
CA THR A 116 -21.71 6.72 -0.80
C THR A 116 -20.26 6.70 -0.34
N LYS A 117 -20.05 6.50 0.97
CA LYS A 117 -18.72 6.27 1.53
C LYS A 117 -18.07 5.07 0.82
N VAL A 118 -16.77 5.19 0.56
CA VAL A 118 -15.96 4.12 -0.02
C VAL A 118 -15.03 3.57 1.05
N TYR A 119 -14.90 2.25 1.06
CA TYR A 119 -14.07 1.49 1.97
C TYR A 119 -13.02 0.71 1.19
N PHE A 120 -11.88 0.49 1.81
CA PHE A 120 -10.83 -0.39 1.33
C PHE A 120 -10.71 -1.59 2.26
N GLY A 121 -10.73 -2.79 1.69
CA GLY A 121 -10.65 -4.05 2.41
C GLY A 121 -9.47 -4.90 1.93
N ILE A 122 -8.82 -5.56 2.87
CA ILE A 122 -7.84 -6.62 2.62
C ILE A 122 -8.26 -7.87 3.37
N THR A 123 -8.05 -9.03 2.75
CA THR A 123 -8.29 -10.34 3.35
C THR A 123 -7.02 -11.18 3.27
N LEU A 124 -6.81 -12.03 4.27
CA LEU A 124 -5.76 -13.04 4.19
C LEU A 124 -6.30 -14.25 3.42
N GLY A 125 -5.47 -14.83 2.53
CA GLY A 125 -5.84 -16.00 1.74
C GLY A 125 -6.01 -17.29 2.55
N GLY A 126 -5.72 -17.28 3.85
CA GLY A 126 -5.90 -18.42 4.73
C GLY A 126 -6.09 -18.00 6.19
N TYR A 127 -6.72 -18.90 6.95
CA TYR A 127 -6.89 -18.74 8.39
C TYR A 127 -5.55 -18.88 9.12
N VAL A 128 -5.27 -17.97 10.04
CA VAL A 128 -4.12 -18.04 10.94
C VAL A 128 -4.63 -18.13 12.38
N PRO A 129 -4.33 -19.20 13.12
CA PRO A 129 -4.81 -19.35 14.48
C PRO A 129 -4.22 -18.28 15.40
N VAL A 130 -5.10 -17.51 16.03
CA VAL A 130 -4.74 -16.48 17.02
C VAL A 130 -5.11 -16.96 18.41
N SER A 131 -4.16 -16.89 19.35
CA SER A 131 -4.39 -17.27 20.75
C SER A 131 -5.49 -16.43 21.40
N GLY A 132 -6.16 -16.98 22.42
CA GLY A 132 -7.24 -16.28 23.12
C GLY A 132 -6.81 -14.92 23.69
N VAL A 133 -5.60 -14.84 24.26
CA VAL A 133 -5.02 -13.59 24.79
C VAL A 133 -4.76 -12.59 23.67
N ALA A 134 -4.11 -13.02 22.58
CA ALA A 134 -3.84 -12.16 21.44
C ALA A 134 -5.15 -11.60 20.83
N ARG A 135 -6.19 -12.42 20.75
CA ARG A 135 -7.53 -12.00 20.30
C ARG A 135 -8.14 -10.92 21.19
N GLN A 136 -7.97 -11.00 22.52
CA GLN A 136 -8.46 -9.97 23.43
C GLN A 136 -7.69 -8.66 23.31
N VAL A 137 -6.35 -8.73 23.21
CA VAL A 137 -5.51 -7.54 22.96
C VAL A 137 -5.90 -6.86 21.65
N GLN A 138 -6.07 -7.65 20.58
CA GLN A 138 -6.51 -7.15 19.29
C GLN A 138 -7.89 -6.49 19.35
N LYS A 139 -8.86 -7.08 20.06
CA LYS A 139 -10.17 -6.46 20.30
C LYS A 139 -10.06 -5.11 21.02
N ALA A 140 -9.18 -5.01 22.02
CA ALA A 140 -8.95 -3.76 22.75
C ALA A 140 -8.33 -2.68 21.84
N LEU A 141 -7.30 -3.05 21.05
CA LEU A 141 -6.67 -2.16 20.07
C LEU A 141 -7.68 -1.69 19.02
N LEU A 142 -8.51 -2.59 18.49
CA LEU A 142 -9.53 -2.23 17.50
C LEU A 142 -10.58 -1.27 18.07
N ARG A 143 -10.96 -1.41 19.33
CA ARG A 143 -11.85 -0.44 20.00
C ARG A 143 -11.21 0.95 20.07
N ALA A 144 -9.92 1.03 20.41
CA ALA A 144 -9.17 2.29 20.42
C ALA A 144 -8.99 2.88 19.01
N CYS A 145 -8.73 2.06 17.99
CA CYS A 145 -8.65 2.52 16.61
C CYS A 145 -10.01 3.04 16.11
N ARG A 146 -11.11 2.36 16.43
CA ARG A 146 -12.47 2.79 16.08
C ARG A 146 -12.86 4.11 16.71
N SER A 147 -12.37 4.44 17.91
CA SER A 147 -12.65 5.76 18.50
C SER A 147 -11.95 6.92 17.78
N ILE A 148 -10.89 6.64 16.99
CA ILE A 148 -10.13 7.65 16.25
C ILE A 148 -10.57 7.70 14.79
N VAL A 149 -10.67 6.53 14.15
CA VAL A 149 -10.91 6.40 12.70
C VAL A 149 -12.39 6.17 12.38
N GLY A 150 -13.22 5.86 13.37
CA GLY A 150 -14.62 5.53 13.16
C GLY A 150 -14.79 4.13 12.55
N ASP A 151 -15.31 4.08 11.32
CA ASP A 151 -15.83 2.88 10.64
C ASP A 151 -14.71 1.91 10.19
N ILE A 152 -13.97 1.31 11.13
CA ILE A 152 -13.04 0.20 10.88
C ILE A 152 -13.72 -1.14 11.16
N TYR A 153 -13.67 -2.05 10.21
CA TYR A 153 -14.01 -3.45 10.41
C TYR A 153 -12.75 -4.32 10.45
N HIS A 154 -12.73 -5.27 11.38
CA HIS A 154 -11.64 -6.22 11.47
C HIS A 154 -12.19 -7.54 12.02
N SER A 155 -11.89 -8.63 11.33
CA SER A 155 -12.11 -10.00 11.78
C SER A 155 -10.80 -10.78 11.71
N VAL A 156 -10.56 -11.64 12.71
CA VAL A 156 -9.45 -12.62 12.66
C VAL A 156 -9.80 -13.83 11.81
N GLY A 157 -11.00 -13.84 11.24
CA GLY A 157 -11.57 -14.97 10.53
C GLY A 157 -12.10 -16.04 11.46
N ASP A 158 -12.93 -16.89 10.89
CA ASP A 158 -13.45 -18.09 11.49
C ASP A 158 -12.49 -19.26 11.29
N ASP A 159 -12.41 -20.15 12.29
CA ASP A 159 -11.64 -21.38 12.15
C ASP A 159 -12.42 -22.34 11.23
N PRO A 160 -11.92 -22.63 10.01
CA PRO A 160 -12.64 -23.47 9.05
C PRO A 160 -12.83 -24.90 9.56
N ALA A 161 -12.04 -25.36 10.54
CA ALA A 161 -12.21 -26.69 11.14
C ALA A 161 -13.35 -26.72 12.18
N ARG A 162 -13.83 -25.56 12.64
CA ARG A 162 -14.86 -25.44 13.69
C ARG A 162 -16.15 -24.79 13.20
N THR A 163 -16.10 -24.11 12.07
CA THR A 163 -17.25 -23.41 11.50
C THR A 163 -18.04 -24.32 10.57
N GLN A 164 -19.35 -24.39 10.79
CA GLN A 164 -20.27 -25.02 9.85
C GLN A 164 -20.79 -23.96 8.87
N GLY A 165 -20.59 -24.17 7.57
CA GLY A 165 -20.99 -23.23 6.52
C GLY A 165 -19.84 -22.37 6.00
N GLU A 166 -20.16 -21.15 5.55
CA GLU A 166 -19.18 -20.18 5.05
C GLU A 166 -18.37 -19.59 6.22
N ALA A 167 -17.08 -19.89 6.26
CA ALA A 167 -16.16 -19.34 7.25
C ALA A 167 -15.70 -17.95 6.82
N GLU A 168 -15.84 -16.95 7.69
CA GLU A 168 -15.32 -15.61 7.40
C GLU A 168 -13.79 -15.66 7.28
N PRO A 169 -13.17 -15.13 6.20
CA PRO A 169 -11.72 -15.00 6.15
C PRO A 169 -11.22 -13.91 7.10
N PRO A 170 -9.95 -13.97 7.56
CA PRO A 170 -9.35 -12.85 8.26
C PRO A 170 -9.40 -11.60 7.37
N THR A 171 -10.04 -10.55 7.86
CA THR A 171 -10.46 -9.40 7.06
C THR A 171 -10.19 -8.11 7.81
N PHE A 172 -9.66 -7.10 7.14
CA PHE A 172 -9.53 -5.75 7.64
C PHE A 172 -10.10 -4.77 6.62
N VAL A 173 -10.97 -3.87 7.07
CA VAL A 173 -11.60 -2.84 6.24
C VAL A 173 -11.49 -1.50 6.94
N MET A 174 -11.12 -0.48 6.18
CA MET A 174 -11.02 0.90 6.66
C MET A 174 -11.66 1.86 5.65
N PRO A 175 -12.11 3.05 6.08
CA PRO A 175 -12.56 4.06 5.13
C PRO A 175 -11.37 4.52 4.30
N ILE A 176 -11.60 4.91 3.04
CA ILE A 176 -10.50 5.34 2.16
C ILE A 176 -9.65 6.38 2.88
N TRP A 177 -10.19 7.51 3.37
CA TRP A 177 -9.43 8.59 4.02
C TRP A 177 -8.41 8.19 5.11
N ALA A 178 -8.47 6.96 5.65
CA ALA A 178 -7.48 6.42 6.57
C ALA A 178 -6.13 6.01 5.94
N PHE A 179 -5.97 6.03 4.60
CA PHE A 179 -4.63 5.85 3.99
C PHE A 179 -3.65 6.93 4.47
N ASP A 180 -2.36 6.60 4.50
CA ASP A 180 -1.31 7.50 4.98
C ASP A 180 -1.10 8.72 4.08
N GLN A 181 -1.33 8.57 2.76
CA GLN A 181 -1.16 9.62 1.76
C GLN A 181 -2.25 9.53 0.68
N PHE A 182 -2.81 10.69 0.31
CA PHE A 182 -3.83 10.87 -0.72
C PHE A 182 -3.35 11.79 -1.83
N ILE A 183 -3.35 11.30 -3.05
CA ILE A 183 -3.08 12.12 -4.24
C ILE A 183 -4.32 12.10 -5.10
N VAL A 184 -4.88 13.28 -5.34
CA VAL A 184 -5.97 13.49 -6.30
C VAL A 184 -5.36 14.22 -7.49
N SER A 185 -5.51 13.65 -8.67
CA SER A 185 -4.96 14.15 -9.92
C SER A 185 -6.02 14.10 -11.01
N ASP A 186 -5.87 14.96 -12.01
CA ASP A 186 -6.69 14.88 -13.21
C ASP A 186 -6.26 13.66 -14.07
N PRO A 187 -7.15 13.14 -14.93
CA PRO A 187 -6.82 12.01 -15.80
C PRO A 187 -5.61 12.31 -16.70
N GLY A 188 -4.59 11.46 -16.65
CA GLY A 188 -3.34 11.64 -17.38
C GLY A 188 -2.23 12.36 -16.59
N GLU A 189 -2.55 12.93 -15.43
CA GLU A 189 -1.58 13.55 -14.53
C GLU A 189 -1.27 12.67 -13.30
N GLU A 190 -1.68 11.40 -13.33
CA GLU A 190 -1.44 10.49 -12.21
C GLU A 190 0.06 10.17 -12.06
N PRO A 191 0.62 10.22 -10.83
CA PRO A 191 2.01 9.89 -10.61
C PRO A 191 2.26 8.40 -10.82
N HIS A 192 3.47 8.05 -11.28
CA HIS A 192 3.89 6.66 -11.38
C HIS A 192 4.06 6.03 -9.99
N LEU A 193 3.41 4.89 -9.74
CA LEU A 193 3.42 4.24 -8.43
C LEU A 193 4.82 3.74 -7.99
N TRP A 194 5.75 3.46 -8.91
CA TRP A 194 7.12 3.06 -8.56
C TRP A 194 8.05 4.26 -8.30
N GLY A 195 7.62 5.49 -8.59
CA GLY A 195 8.43 6.70 -8.39
C GLY A 195 8.36 7.25 -6.98
N SER A 196 9.08 8.35 -6.71
CA SER A 196 8.89 9.09 -5.46
C SER A 196 7.54 9.80 -5.47
N LEU A 197 6.78 9.62 -4.39
CA LEU A 197 5.51 10.33 -4.14
C LEU A 197 5.70 11.45 -3.11
N GLU A 198 6.94 11.81 -2.80
CA GLU A 198 7.22 12.83 -1.80
C GLU A 198 6.75 14.22 -2.22
N GLY A 199 6.16 14.96 -1.28
CA GLY A 199 5.60 16.29 -1.54
C GLY A 199 4.29 16.30 -2.33
N LEU A 200 3.77 15.14 -2.76
CA LEU A 200 2.50 15.07 -3.50
C LEU A 200 1.30 14.88 -2.57
N GLY A 201 0.20 15.55 -2.88
CA GLY A 201 -1.09 15.32 -2.24
C GLY A 201 -1.14 15.67 -0.74
N MET A 202 -2.07 15.03 -0.01
CA MET A 202 -2.30 15.21 1.42
C MET A 202 -1.76 14.01 2.20
N ARG A 203 -0.99 14.25 3.27
CA ARG A 203 -0.55 13.21 4.21
C ARG A 203 -1.35 13.30 5.50
N ARG A 204 -1.69 12.15 6.08
CA ARG A 204 -2.41 12.12 7.37
C ARG A 204 -1.50 12.51 8.54
N THR A 205 -0.20 12.23 8.42
CA THR A 205 0.84 12.58 9.38
C THR A 205 2.14 12.83 8.60
N ASP A 206 2.92 13.86 8.94
CA ASP A 206 4.23 14.18 8.34
C ASP A 206 5.34 13.16 8.70
N GLY A 207 4.97 11.90 8.99
CA GLY A 207 5.92 10.88 9.42
C GLY A 207 6.45 11.15 10.82
N ILE A 208 5.58 11.29 11.84
CA ILE A 208 6.03 11.15 13.23
C ILE A 208 6.40 9.67 13.41
N GLY A 209 7.65 9.34 13.11
CA GLY A 209 8.19 7.98 13.13
C GLY A 209 9.66 7.92 12.79
#